data_AF-A0A962N8T4-F1
#
_entry.id   AF-A0A962N8T4-F1
#
_cell.length_a   1.000
_cell.length_b   1.000
_cell.length_c   1.000
_cell.angle_alpha   90.00
_cell.angle_beta   90.00
_cell.angle_gamma   90.00
#
_symmetry.space_group_name_H-M   'P 1'
#
loop_
_entity.id
_entity.type
_entity.pdbx_description
1 polymer ?
#
loop_
_entity_poly.entity_id
_entity_poly.type
_entity_poly.pdbx_seq_one_letter_code
_entity_poly.pdbx_strand_id
1 'polypeptide(L)' 'MDAEISLSLTHDEAWVLFELVRRYSDTDALSIIDQAEQRALWNLCCVFEKQLHRGGELSHEQFIEQCRARLRDAP' A
#
# COMPACT_ATOMS: atom_id res chain seq x y z
N MET A 1 6.19 -13.98 13.01
CA MET A 1 4.96 -13.17 13.03
C MET A 1 5.38 -11.80 12.57
N ASP A 2 4.92 -11.39 11.40
CA ASP A 2 5.09 -10.00 10.98
C ASP A 2 4.33 -9.10 11.94
N ALA A 3 4.90 -7.95 12.27
CA ALA A 3 4.22 -6.97 13.11
C ALA A 3 3.03 -6.39 12.33
N GLU A 4 1.83 -6.53 12.89
CA GLU A 4 0.65 -5.89 12.32
C GLU A 4 0.77 -4.37 12.39
N ILE A 5 0.36 -3.69 11.32
CA ILE A 5 0.32 -2.23 11.24
C ILE A 5 -1.13 -1.81 11.07
N SER A 6 -1.62 -0.94 11.95
CA SER A 6 -2.95 -0.32 11.82
C SER A 6 -2.85 0.99 11.05
N LEU A 7 -3.65 1.13 10.00
CA LEU A 7 -3.77 2.34 9.20
C LEU A 7 -5.13 2.99 9.49
N SER A 8 -5.16 4.32 9.60
CA SER A 8 -6.41 5.07 9.77
C SER A 8 -6.80 5.69 8.44
N LEU A 9 -7.98 5.34 7.95
CA LEU A 9 -8.61 5.88 6.74
C LEU A 9 -9.97 6.46 7.11
N THR A 10 -10.41 7.48 6.37
CA THR A 10 -11.82 7.88 6.42
C THR A 10 -12.70 6.81 5.76
N HIS A 11 -13.98 6.83 6.10
CA HIS A 11 -14.95 5.90 5.53
C HIS A 11 -14.99 5.97 3.98
N ASP A 12 -14.94 7.17 3.43
CA ASP A 12 -14.99 7.39 1.97
C ASP A 12 -13.71 6.91 1.27
N GLU A 13 -12.53 7.21 1.83
CA GLU A 13 -11.26 6.70 1.32
C GLU A 13 -11.22 5.16 1.31
N ALA A 14 -11.73 4.53 2.37
CA ALA A 14 -11.78 3.09 2.48
C ALA A 14 -12.63 2.46 1.35
N TRP A 15 -13.80 3.03 1.05
CA TRP A 15 -14.65 2.54 -0.05
C TRP A 15 -14.01 2.73 -1.43
N VAL A 16 -13.40 3.90 -1.67
CA VAL A 16 -12.72 4.19 -2.95
C VAL A 16 -11.52 3.25 -3.16
N LEU A 17 -10.69 3.06 -2.13
CA LEU A 17 -9.55 2.15 -2.20
C LEU A 17 -9.98 0.69 -2.31
N PHE A 18 -11.07 0.30 -1.66
CA PHE A 18 -11.65 -1.04 -1.78
C PHE A 18 -12.04 -1.34 -3.24
N GLU A 19 -12.75 -0.43 -3.90
CA GLU A 19 -13.17 -0.65 -5.29
C GLU A 19 -11.96 -0.71 -6.24
N LEU A 20 -10.95 0.13 -6.02
CA LEU A 20 -9.70 0.09 -6.78
C LEU A 20 -9.00 -1.28 -6.67
N VAL A 21 -8.86 -1.81 -5.45
CA VAL A 21 -8.21 -3.12 -5.21
C VAL A 21 -9.07 -4.28 -5.71
N ARG A 22 -10.39 -4.19 -5.55
CA ARG A 22 -11.32 -5.17 -6.11
C ARG A 22 -11.17 -5.25 -7.63
N ARG A 23 -11.15 -4.10 -8.32
CA ARG A 23 -10.96 -4.05 -9.76
C ARG A 23 -9.62 -4.66 -10.19
N TYR A 24 -8.54 -4.41 -9.45
CA TYR A 24 -7.26 -5.07 -9.70
C TYR A 24 -7.39 -6.60 -9.57
N SER A 25 -8.07 -7.10 -8.55
CA SER A 25 -8.29 -8.56 -8.39
C SER A 25 -9.04 -9.18 -9.58
N ASP A 26 -9.95 -8.43 -10.21
CA ASP A 26 -10.77 -8.92 -11.32
C ASP A 26 -10.05 -8.79 -12.69
N THR A 27 -9.14 -7.83 -12.83
CA THR A 27 -8.58 -7.42 -14.14
C THR A 27 -7.06 -7.51 -14.24
N ASP A 28 -6.37 -7.74 -13.12
CA ASP A 28 -4.91 -7.69 -12.97
C ASP A 28 -4.30 -6.35 -13.39
N ALA A 29 -5.12 -5.29 -13.43
CA ALA A 29 -4.73 -3.95 -13.87
C ALA A 29 -5.07 -2.90 -12.81
N LEU A 30 -4.04 -2.15 -12.39
CA LEU A 30 -4.19 -1.02 -11.48
C LEU A 30 -4.19 0.30 -12.28
N SER A 31 -5.33 0.65 -12.85
CA SER A 31 -5.55 1.92 -13.55
C SER A 31 -6.38 2.88 -12.72
N ILE A 32 -6.13 4.19 -12.86
CA ILE A 32 -6.96 5.24 -12.24
C ILE A 32 -8.08 5.60 -13.21
N ILE A 33 -9.33 5.45 -12.77
CA ILE A 33 -10.51 5.78 -13.58
C ILE A 33 -11.26 7.00 -13.05
N ASP A 34 -11.07 7.34 -11.77
CA ASP A 34 -11.68 8.50 -11.12
C ASP A 34 -10.63 9.29 -10.33
N GLN A 35 -10.79 10.62 -10.29
CA GLN A 35 -9.87 11.50 -9.58
C GLN A 35 -9.89 11.26 -8.06
N ALA A 36 -11.00 10.76 -7.51
CA ALA A 36 -11.10 10.37 -6.11
C ALA A 36 -10.17 9.21 -5.76
N GLU A 37 -9.93 8.26 -6.67
CA GLU A 37 -8.97 7.16 -6.48
C GLU A 37 -7.54 7.71 -6.34
N GLN A 38 -7.18 8.67 -7.19
CA GLN A 38 -5.89 9.35 -7.11
C GLN A 38 -5.74 10.09 -5.77
N ARG A 39 -6.79 10.79 -5.32
CA ARG A 39 -6.78 11.48 -4.03
C ARG A 39 -6.62 10.50 -2.87
N ALA A 40 -7.37 9.40 -2.87
CA ALA A 40 -7.31 8.40 -1.82
C ALA A 40 -5.93 7.73 -1.75
N LEU A 41 -5.31 7.43 -2.90
CA LEU A 41 -3.94 6.90 -2.97
C LEU A 41 -2.90 7.89 -2.43
N TRP A 42 -3.02 9.17 -2.74
CA TRP A 42 -2.13 10.19 -2.16
C TRP A 42 -2.28 10.29 -0.64
N ASN A 43 -3.52 10.26 -0.14
CA ASN A 43 -3.77 10.30 1.30
C ASN A 43 -3.21 9.04 1.97
N LEU A 44 -3.38 7.86 1.37
CA LEU A 44 -2.80 6.62 1.84
C LEU A 44 -1.25 6.66 1.86
N CYS A 45 -0.62 7.26 0.85
CA CYS A 45 0.83 7.48 0.82
C CYS A 45 1.28 8.31 2.03
N CYS A 46 0.59 9.42 2.32
CA CYS A 46 0.85 10.23 3.51
C CYS A 46 0.68 9.44 4.82
N VAL A 47 -0.29 8.50 4.89
CA VAL A 47 -0.46 7.63 6.07
C VAL A 47 0.73 6.68 6.20
N PHE A 48 1.19 6.08 5.11
CA PHE A 48 2.37 5.21 5.12
C PHE A 48 3.63 5.96 5.56
N GLU A 49 3.90 7.15 5.03
CA GLU A 49 5.07 7.95 5.42
C GLU A 49 5.09 8.27 6.92
N LYS A 50 3.92 8.47 7.53
CA LYS A 50 3.79 8.70 8.97
C LYS A 50 3.98 7.45 9.81
N GLN A 51 3.62 6.27 9.30
CA GLN A 51 3.71 5.02 10.07
C GLN A 51 5.05 4.31 9.87
N LEU A 52 5.59 4.38 8.66
CA LEU A 52 6.80 3.66 8.25
C LEU A 52 8.05 4.50 8.54
N HIS A 53 8.33 4.71 9.82
CA HIS A 53 9.60 5.28 10.26
C HIS A 53 10.67 4.20 10.31
N ARG A 54 11.68 4.31 9.43
CA ARG A 54 12.79 3.35 9.40
C ARG A 54 14.02 3.89 10.11
N GLY A 55 14.36 3.30 11.25
CA GLY A 55 15.71 3.36 11.82
C GLY A 55 16.51 2.15 11.32
N GLY A 56 17.60 2.37 10.57
CA GLY A 56 18.45 1.27 10.11
C GLY A 56 19.49 1.70 9.08
N GLU A 57 20.53 0.88 8.93
CA GLU A 57 21.71 1.18 8.10
C GLU A 57 21.54 0.79 6.62
N LEU A 58 20.59 -0.10 6.29
CA LEU A 58 20.35 -0.53 4.90
C LEU A 58 19.88 0.63 4.02
N SER A 59 20.20 0.63 2.73
CA SER A 59 19.58 1.55 1.77
C SER A 59 18.07 1.28 1.64
N HIS A 60 17.29 2.25 1.14
CA HIS A 60 15.85 2.09 0.92
C HIS A 60 15.56 0.88 0.01
N GLU A 61 16.28 0.78 -1.12
CA GLU A 61 16.11 -0.28 -2.11
C GLU A 61 16.36 -1.68 -1.53
N GLN A 62 17.46 -1.87 -0.79
CA GLN A 62 17.78 -3.15 -0.16
C GLN A 62 16.69 -3.59 0.82
N PHE A 63 16.14 -2.66 1.60
CA PHE A 63 15.07 -2.97 2.54
C PHE A 63 13.77 -3.35 1.83
N ILE A 64 13.41 -2.64 0.77
CA ILE A 64 12.23 -2.97 -0.05
C ILE A 64 12.39 -4.34 -0.70
N GLU A 65 13.58 -4.71 -1.19
CA GLU A 65 13.80 -6.04 -1.77
C GLU A 65 13.64 -7.15 -0.73
N GLN A 66 14.12 -6.93 0.50
CA GLN A 66 13.87 -7.87 1.59
C GLN A 66 12.37 -7.99 1.93
N CYS A 67 11.62 -6.88 1.95
CA CYS A 67 10.17 -6.92 2.13
C CYS A 67 9.48 -7.70 1.02
N ARG A 68 9.85 -7.45 -0.25
CA ARG A 68 9.30 -8.18 -1.41
C ARG A 68 9.62 -9.66 -1.35
N ALA A 69 10.85 -10.03 -0.99
CA ALA A 69 11.26 -11.42 -0.87
C ALA A 69 10.46 -12.20 0.18
N ARG A 70 10.02 -11.54 1.27
CA ARG A 70 9.14 -12.15 2.28
C ARG A 70 7.69 -12.30 1.82
N LEU A 71 7.24 -11.47 0.88
CA LEU A 71 5.85 -11.48 0.37
C LEU A 71 5.66 -12.30 -0.90
N ARG A 72 6.72 -12.59 -1.66
CA ARG A 72 6.64 -13.47 -2.84
C ARG A 72 6.27 -14.89 -2.39
N ASP A 73 5.38 -15.52 -3.14
CA ASP A 73 5.10 -16.94 -2.97
C ASP A 73 6.39 -17.76 -3.14
N ALA A 74 6.53 -18.83 -2.35
CA ALA A 74 7.57 -19.80 -2.57
C ALA A 74 7.35 -20.49 -3.94
N PRO A 75 8.42 -20.85 -4.66
CA PRO A 75 8.33 -21.48 -5.97
C PRO A 75 7.61 -22.83 -5.96
#